data_AF-A0A957R042-F1
#
_entry.id   AF-A0A957R042-F1
#
_cell.length_a   1.000
_cell.length_b   1.000
_cell.length_c   1.000
_cell.angle_alpha   90.00
_cell.angle_beta   90.00
_cell.angle_gamma   90.00
#
_symmetry.space_group_name_H-M   'P 1'
#
loop_
_entity.id
_entity.type
_entity.pdbx_description
1 polymer ?
#
loop_
_entity_poly.entity_id
_entity_poly.type
_entity_poly.pdbx_seq_one_letter_code
_entity_poly.pdbx_strand_id
1 'polypeptide(L)'
;QPQKWAPSRFEALETYVTETLDERGRFQLKLMNPLGVGQRLVTAQLASTHADLQSLLADRQLLADIQHQTTYYNEDMQRNFRARLSEIDNLLHQMEGRGSSFFDETIRLGRLPDLARSEKIKALFQEEVIGDTAKQIEARVSELVDWLVEQDLRQWTAVTDHLSRRQKENDARIVGERGGQSASLAYERQRLIATIGKEAERAVDSYDQTTEANRLATAARETVAGLALAGVVSGAGIGAAIFIASSAVWIDITGVSLGIVGLTVGLIMLPARRRKAKNELHEKLDTLREKLVSSLTTRFDQEMLRSSRRIEEAVAPFSRFVRAESDKFKKRQAELQAIKSELDHLQSEIRQL
;
A
#
# COMPACT_ATOMS: atom_id res chain seq x y z
N GLN A 1 -17.68 -10.63 -90.87
CA GLN A 1 -18.94 -9.95 -91.26
C GLN A 1 -19.01 -8.61 -90.52
N PRO A 2 -18.50 -7.51 -91.11
CA PRO A 2 -18.40 -6.21 -90.41
C PRO A 2 -19.76 -5.65 -89.96
N GLN A 3 -20.86 -6.06 -90.60
CA GLN A 3 -22.22 -5.60 -90.31
C GLN A 3 -22.78 -6.11 -88.96
N LYS A 4 -22.13 -7.10 -88.33
CA LYS A 4 -22.55 -7.66 -87.02
C LYS A 4 -21.81 -7.03 -85.83
N TRP A 5 -20.84 -6.15 -86.06
CA TRP A 5 -20.04 -5.55 -84.98
C TRP A 5 -20.80 -4.51 -84.15
N ALA A 6 -21.50 -3.58 -84.79
CA ALA A 6 -22.25 -2.54 -84.09
C ALA A 6 -23.39 -3.10 -83.19
N PRO A 7 -24.22 -4.08 -83.62
CA PRO A 7 -25.25 -4.67 -82.76
C PRO A 7 -24.69 -5.51 -81.61
N SER A 8 -23.51 -6.13 -81.79
CA SER A 8 -22.91 -7.04 -80.80
C SER A 8 -22.08 -6.31 -79.74
N ARG A 9 -21.86 -4.99 -79.88
CA ARG A 9 -20.94 -4.19 -79.04
C ARG A 9 -19.51 -4.76 -79.01
N PHE A 10 -19.15 -5.59 -79.99
CA PHE A 10 -17.85 -6.23 -80.02
C PHE A 10 -16.72 -5.21 -80.18
N GLU A 11 -16.95 -4.12 -80.90
CA GLU A 11 -16.01 -3.00 -81.02
C GLU A 11 -15.69 -2.39 -79.65
N ALA A 12 -16.68 -2.16 -78.79
CA ALA A 12 -16.44 -1.65 -77.43
C ALA A 12 -15.64 -2.64 -76.56
N LEU A 13 -15.86 -3.96 -76.73
CA LEU A 13 -15.08 -4.99 -76.05
C LEU A 13 -13.65 -5.07 -76.60
N GLU A 14 -13.48 -5.01 -77.92
CA GLU A 14 -12.20 -5.03 -78.60
C GLU A 14 -11.37 -3.81 -78.22
N THR A 15 -11.95 -2.61 -78.22
CA THR A 15 -11.36 -1.38 -77.71
C THR A 15 -11.00 -1.52 -76.23
N TYR A 16 -11.90 -2.02 -75.38
CA TYR A 16 -11.58 -2.27 -73.97
C TYR A 16 -10.40 -3.24 -73.80
N VAL A 17 -10.35 -4.33 -74.57
CA VAL A 17 -9.27 -5.32 -74.52
C VAL A 17 -7.97 -4.73 -75.07
N THR A 18 -8.00 -3.97 -76.17
CA THR A 18 -6.77 -3.38 -76.75
C THR A 18 -6.25 -2.19 -75.95
N GLU A 19 -7.12 -1.37 -75.36
CA GLU A 19 -6.72 -0.21 -74.56
C GLU A 19 -6.42 -0.55 -73.10
N THR A 20 -7.06 -1.57 -72.52
CA THR A 20 -6.87 -1.96 -71.10
C THR A 20 -5.90 -3.14 -70.93
N LEU A 21 -5.74 -3.99 -71.95
CA LEU A 21 -4.80 -5.12 -71.94
C LEU A 21 -3.66 -4.97 -72.95
N ASP A 22 -3.29 -3.73 -73.29
CA ASP A 22 -2.01 -3.45 -73.93
C ASP A 22 -0.84 -3.88 -73.00
N GLU A 23 0.40 -3.76 -73.48
CA GLU A 23 1.55 -4.15 -72.66
C GLU A 23 1.64 -3.36 -71.34
N ARG A 24 1.26 -2.08 -71.36
CA ARG A 24 1.29 -1.17 -70.21
C ARG A 24 0.20 -1.50 -69.19
N GLY A 25 -1.05 -1.64 -69.61
CA GLY A 25 -2.19 -2.02 -68.77
C GLY A 25 -2.04 -3.42 -68.16
N ARG A 26 -1.52 -4.40 -68.92
CA ARG A 26 -1.20 -5.74 -68.37
C ARG A 26 -0.08 -5.68 -67.33
N PHE A 27 0.94 -4.83 -67.52
CA PHE A 27 2.00 -4.64 -66.54
C PHE A 27 1.47 -4.01 -65.25
N GLN A 28 0.69 -2.93 -65.36
CA GLN A 28 0.03 -2.28 -64.22
C GLN A 28 -0.86 -3.27 -63.45
N LEU A 29 -1.72 -4.04 -64.12
CA LEU A 29 -2.60 -5.03 -63.49
C LEU A 29 -1.83 -6.12 -62.72
N LYS A 30 -0.71 -6.61 -63.28
CA LYS A 30 0.14 -7.61 -62.63
C LYS A 30 0.79 -7.09 -61.34
N LEU A 31 1.12 -5.81 -61.26
CA LEU A 31 1.69 -5.18 -60.06
C LEU A 31 0.63 -4.74 -59.05
N MET A 32 -0.55 -4.31 -59.52
CA MET A 32 -1.64 -3.86 -58.67
C MET A 32 -2.24 -4.98 -57.81
N ASN A 33 -2.25 -6.23 -58.30
CA ASN A 33 -2.78 -7.36 -57.54
C ASN A 33 -1.99 -7.69 -56.25
N PRO A 34 -0.66 -7.96 -56.29
CA PRO A 34 0.12 -8.19 -55.07
C PRO A 34 0.15 -6.96 -54.15
N LEU A 35 0.12 -5.75 -54.71
CA LEU A 35 0.07 -4.52 -53.92
C LEU A 35 -1.27 -4.39 -53.17
N GLY A 36 -2.39 -4.71 -53.83
CA GLY A 36 -3.71 -4.76 -53.20
C GLY A 36 -3.81 -5.82 -52.10
N VAL A 37 -3.16 -6.98 -52.27
CA VAL A 37 -3.03 -8.00 -51.22
C VAL A 37 -2.22 -7.45 -50.03
N GLY A 38 -1.08 -6.79 -50.30
CA GLY A 38 -0.25 -6.13 -49.29
C GLY A 38 -1.04 -5.08 -48.49
N GLN A 39 -1.79 -4.21 -49.17
CA GLN A 39 -2.63 -3.18 -48.54
C GLN A 39 -3.68 -3.81 -47.62
N ARG A 40 -4.36 -4.88 -48.07
CA ARG A 40 -5.36 -5.60 -47.25
C ARG A 40 -4.70 -6.24 -46.03
N LEU A 41 -3.55 -6.87 -46.18
CA LEU A 41 -2.81 -7.49 -45.08
C LEU A 41 -2.36 -6.47 -44.03
N VAL A 42 -1.75 -5.37 -44.47
CA VAL A 42 -1.30 -4.29 -43.58
C VAL A 42 -2.47 -3.64 -42.86
N THR A 43 -3.58 -3.40 -43.55
CA THR A 43 -4.81 -2.85 -42.95
C THR A 43 -5.38 -3.79 -41.88
N ALA A 44 -5.46 -5.09 -42.18
CA ALA A 44 -5.91 -6.09 -41.21
C ALA A 44 -4.98 -6.16 -39.99
N GLN A 45 -3.67 -6.09 -40.21
CA GLN A 45 -2.69 -6.14 -39.13
C GLN A 45 -2.70 -4.86 -38.27
N LEU A 46 -2.89 -3.69 -38.88
CA LEU A 46 -3.08 -2.42 -38.16
C LEU A 46 -4.32 -2.46 -37.28
N ALA A 47 -5.43 -3.00 -37.79
CA ALA A 47 -6.67 -3.15 -37.01
C ALA A 47 -6.47 -4.07 -35.80
N SER A 48 -5.79 -5.22 -35.99
CA SER A 48 -5.43 -6.14 -34.89
C SER A 48 -4.51 -5.47 -33.86
N THR A 49 -3.43 -4.82 -34.30
CA THR A 49 -2.50 -4.11 -33.41
C THR A 49 -3.18 -2.96 -32.65
N HIS A 50 -4.14 -2.26 -33.27
CA HIS A 50 -4.93 -1.25 -32.58
C HIS A 50 -5.80 -1.85 -31.48
N ALA A 51 -6.48 -2.97 -31.74
CA ALA A 51 -7.29 -3.66 -30.73
C ALA A 51 -6.44 -4.16 -29.54
N ASP A 52 -5.24 -4.68 -29.80
CA ASP A 52 -4.30 -5.12 -28.77
C ASP A 52 -3.82 -3.93 -27.91
N LEU A 53 -3.47 -2.80 -28.55
CA LEU A 53 -3.10 -1.56 -27.84
C LEU A 53 -4.24 -1.02 -26.97
N GLN A 54 -5.49 -1.04 -27.45
CA GLN A 54 -6.65 -0.62 -26.66
C GLN A 54 -6.84 -1.52 -25.43
N SER A 55 -6.61 -2.82 -25.57
CA SER A 55 -6.65 -3.75 -24.43
C SER A 55 -5.60 -3.42 -23.38
N LEU A 56 -4.37 -3.14 -23.81
CA LEU A 56 -3.25 -2.79 -22.93
C LEU A 56 -3.42 -1.41 -22.29
N LEU A 57 -4.12 -0.47 -22.94
CA LEU A 57 -4.49 0.81 -22.34
C LEU A 57 -5.43 0.62 -21.14
N ALA A 58 -6.44 -0.23 -21.27
CA ALA A 58 -7.33 -0.54 -20.16
C ALA A 58 -6.59 -1.27 -19.02
N ASP A 59 -5.63 -2.14 -19.33
CA ASP A 59 -4.79 -2.78 -18.30
C ASP A 59 -3.85 -1.76 -17.61
N ARG A 60 -3.35 -0.75 -18.34
CA ARG A 60 -2.61 0.36 -17.73
C ARG A 60 -3.47 1.20 -16.80
N GLN A 61 -4.72 1.47 -17.18
CA GLN A 61 -5.63 2.24 -16.35
C GLN A 61 -5.89 1.52 -15.02
N LEU A 62 -6.15 0.21 -15.07
CA LEU A 62 -6.27 -0.64 -13.89
C LEU A 62 -5.04 -0.53 -12.97
N LEU A 63 -3.83 -0.63 -13.54
CA LEU A 63 -2.59 -0.50 -12.77
C LEU A 63 -2.44 0.89 -12.12
N ALA A 64 -2.80 1.94 -12.85
CA ALA A 64 -2.79 3.30 -12.33
C ALA A 64 -3.82 3.49 -11.20
N ASP A 65 -5.02 2.94 -11.36
CA ASP A 65 -6.09 3.00 -10.37
C ASP A 65 -5.67 2.32 -9.06
N ILE A 66 -5.04 1.13 -9.14
CA ILE A 66 -4.46 0.44 -7.96
C ILE A 66 -3.44 1.34 -7.27
N GLN A 67 -2.51 1.94 -8.02
CA GLN A 67 -1.47 2.78 -7.46
C GLN A 67 -2.00 4.07 -6.82
N HIS A 68 -3.02 4.68 -7.43
CA HIS A 68 -3.71 5.82 -6.85
C HIS A 68 -4.45 5.44 -5.55
N GLN A 69 -5.15 4.30 -5.52
CA GLN A 69 -5.82 3.82 -4.31
C GLN A 69 -4.84 3.57 -3.16
N THR A 70 -3.65 3.02 -3.43
CA THR A 70 -2.61 2.84 -2.42
C THR A 70 -2.15 4.17 -1.81
N THR A 71 -2.12 5.24 -2.60
CA THR A 71 -1.74 6.58 -2.10
C THR A 71 -2.77 7.09 -1.11
N TYR A 72 -4.06 7.08 -1.47
CA TYR A 72 -5.14 7.50 -0.57
C TYR A 72 -5.22 6.64 0.69
N TYR A 73 -5.08 5.31 0.53
CA TYR A 73 -5.01 4.39 1.65
C TYR A 73 -3.91 4.78 2.65
N ASN A 74 -2.69 5.06 2.18
CA ASN A 74 -1.58 5.43 3.04
C ASN A 74 -1.84 6.74 3.80
N GLU A 75 -2.42 7.74 3.13
CA GLU A 75 -2.80 9.00 3.79
C GLU A 75 -3.88 8.79 4.86
N ASP A 76 -4.90 7.97 4.56
CA ASP A 76 -5.98 7.64 5.49
C ASP A 76 -5.45 6.88 6.71
N MET A 77 -4.55 5.93 6.49
CA MET A 77 -3.91 5.16 7.55
C MET A 77 -3.12 6.08 8.49
N GLN A 78 -2.32 7.01 7.95
CA GLN A 78 -1.56 7.95 8.78
C GLN A 78 -2.48 8.85 9.62
N ARG A 79 -3.56 9.37 9.04
CA ARG A 79 -4.51 10.22 9.78
C ARG A 79 -5.19 9.46 10.91
N ASN A 80 -5.69 8.26 10.64
CA ASN A 80 -6.35 7.42 11.64
C ASN A 80 -5.39 6.96 12.74
N PHE A 81 -4.14 6.61 12.39
CA PHE A 81 -3.11 6.25 13.36
C PHE A 81 -2.83 7.41 14.33
N ARG A 82 -2.67 8.64 13.82
CA ARG A 82 -2.47 9.83 14.67
C ARG A 82 -3.63 10.08 15.62
N ALA A 83 -4.87 9.88 15.17
CA ALA A 83 -6.04 10.03 16.02
C ALA A 83 -6.02 9.02 17.18
N ARG A 84 -5.77 7.74 16.89
CA ARG A 84 -5.65 6.68 17.90
C ARG A 84 -4.49 6.91 18.86
N LEU A 85 -3.35 7.41 18.36
CA LEU A 85 -2.20 7.74 19.19
C LEU A 85 -2.50 8.89 20.17
N SER A 86 -3.33 9.85 19.74
CA SER A 86 -3.77 10.97 20.59
C SER A 86 -4.66 10.47 21.75
N GLU A 87 -5.42 9.38 21.57
CA GLU A 87 -6.17 8.75 22.67
C GLU A 87 -5.23 8.20 23.74
N ILE A 88 -4.12 7.59 23.34
CA ILE A 88 -3.08 7.07 24.26
C ILE A 88 -2.36 8.22 24.98
N ASP A 89 -2.00 9.29 24.26
CA ASP A 89 -1.39 10.50 24.82
C ASP A 89 -2.29 11.12 25.92
N ASN A 90 -3.59 11.20 25.66
CA ASN A 90 -4.57 11.72 26.61
C ASN A 90 -4.65 10.89 27.90
N LEU A 91 -4.49 9.55 27.83
CA LEU A 91 -4.46 8.70 29.02
C LEU A 91 -3.27 8.99 29.94
N LEU A 92 -2.10 9.27 29.35
CA LEU A 92 -0.90 9.67 30.10
C LEU A 92 -1.06 11.06 30.72
N HIS A 93 -1.64 12.01 29.98
CA HIS A 93 -1.92 13.35 30.48
C HIS A 93 -2.92 13.34 31.65
N GLN A 94 -3.98 12.52 31.58
CA GLN A 94 -4.91 12.34 32.70
C GLN A 94 -4.23 11.73 33.92
N MET A 95 -3.34 10.76 33.74
CA MET A 95 -2.57 10.15 34.83
C MET A 95 -1.63 11.17 35.49
N GLU A 96 -0.99 12.03 34.71
CA GLU A 96 -0.19 13.14 35.20
C GLU A 96 -1.04 14.09 36.07
N GLY A 97 -2.23 14.46 35.58
CA GLY A 97 -3.18 15.28 36.33
C GLY A 97 -3.57 14.66 37.66
N ARG A 98 -3.89 13.36 37.69
CA ARG A 98 -4.18 12.63 38.94
C ARG A 98 -2.98 12.63 39.89
N GLY A 99 -1.77 12.42 39.39
CA GLY A 99 -0.56 12.46 40.22
C GLY A 99 -0.26 13.85 40.78
N SER A 100 -0.50 14.89 39.99
CA SER A 100 -0.41 16.28 40.45
C SER A 100 -1.38 16.56 41.61
N SER A 101 -2.63 16.11 41.50
CA SER A 101 -3.63 16.21 42.57
C SER A 101 -3.27 15.37 43.80
N PHE A 102 -2.80 14.14 43.61
CA PHE A 102 -2.34 13.27 44.69
C PHE A 102 -1.23 13.92 45.53
N PHE A 103 -0.23 14.52 44.89
CA PHE A 103 0.84 15.24 45.60
C PHE A 103 0.32 16.52 46.26
N ASP A 104 -0.72 17.15 45.71
CA ASP A 104 -1.35 18.32 46.32
C ASP A 104 -2.06 18.00 47.61
N GLU A 105 -2.76 16.88 47.66
CA GLU A 105 -3.58 16.46 48.79
C GLU A 105 -2.75 15.72 49.86
N THR A 106 -1.87 14.82 49.43
CA THR A 106 -1.04 13.99 50.32
C THR A 106 0.04 14.79 51.03
N ILE A 107 0.61 15.82 50.38
CA ILE A 107 1.70 16.65 50.95
C ILE A 107 1.13 17.92 51.64
N ARG A 108 -0.19 18.20 51.53
CA ARG A 108 -0.81 19.45 52.05
C ARG A 108 -0.91 19.56 53.57
N LEU A 109 -0.85 18.46 54.30
CA LEU A 109 -1.22 18.43 55.71
C LEU A 109 -0.30 17.49 56.47
N GLY A 110 0.08 17.86 57.69
CA GLY A 110 0.98 17.11 58.57
C GLY A 110 0.51 15.72 59.01
N ARG A 111 0.21 14.80 58.08
CA ARG A 111 0.13 13.35 58.32
C ARG A 111 1.54 12.74 58.42
N LEU A 112 2.38 13.36 59.26
CA LEU A 112 3.75 12.90 59.56
C LEU A 112 3.83 11.40 59.94
N PRO A 113 2.85 10.77 60.63
CA PRO A 113 2.93 9.33 60.90
C PRO A 113 2.52 8.41 59.73
N ASP A 114 1.79 8.89 58.72
CA ASP A 114 1.47 8.08 57.52
C ASP A 114 2.63 8.06 56.51
N LEU A 115 3.43 9.13 56.45
CA LEU A 115 4.63 9.19 55.59
C LEU A 115 5.75 8.24 56.05
N ALA A 116 5.72 7.82 57.33
CA ALA A 116 6.58 6.75 57.84
C ALA A 116 6.19 5.36 57.30
N ARG A 117 4.99 5.23 56.72
CA ARG A 117 4.47 4.00 56.09
C ARG A 117 4.52 4.12 54.57
N SER A 118 5.74 4.08 54.02
CA SER A 118 6.02 4.14 52.58
C SER A 118 5.13 3.20 51.75
N GLU A 119 4.90 1.98 52.25
CA GLU A 119 4.05 0.98 51.59
C GLU A 119 2.59 1.44 51.42
N LYS A 120 2.04 2.15 52.42
CA LYS A 120 0.65 2.65 52.35
C LYS A 120 0.51 3.78 51.34
N ILE A 121 1.48 4.71 51.29
CA ILE A 121 1.49 5.80 50.31
C ILE A 121 1.70 5.26 48.90
N LYS A 122 2.54 4.23 48.74
CA LYS A 122 2.77 3.56 47.46
C LYS A 122 1.50 2.86 46.96
N ALA A 123 0.78 2.16 47.84
CA ALA A 123 -0.50 1.52 47.49
C ALA A 123 -1.55 2.56 47.05
N LEU A 124 -1.68 3.68 47.79
CA LEU A 124 -2.60 4.76 47.43
C LEU A 124 -2.22 5.43 46.09
N PHE A 125 -0.92 5.63 45.83
CA PHE A 125 -0.47 6.14 44.54
C PHE A 125 -0.80 5.17 43.40
N GLN A 126 -0.63 3.87 43.61
CA GLN A 126 -1.01 2.85 42.63
C GLN A 126 -2.52 2.86 42.36
N GLU A 127 -3.34 3.02 43.38
CA GLU A 127 -4.78 3.05 43.25
C GLU A 127 -5.30 4.36 42.61
N GLU A 128 -4.88 5.53 43.12
CA GLU A 128 -5.44 6.83 42.75
C GLU A 128 -4.77 7.44 41.51
N VAL A 129 -3.46 7.27 41.35
CA VAL A 129 -2.72 7.90 40.25
C VAL A 129 -2.64 6.95 39.06
N ILE A 130 -2.12 5.75 39.27
CA ILE A 130 -1.96 4.77 38.19
C ILE A 130 -3.33 4.21 37.80
N GLY A 131 -4.09 3.72 38.79
CA GLY A 131 -5.40 3.11 38.59
C GLY A 131 -5.38 2.10 37.44
N ASP A 132 -6.33 2.24 36.51
CA ASP A 132 -6.42 1.40 35.31
C ASP A 132 -5.71 1.99 34.08
N THR A 133 -4.93 3.08 34.18
CA THR A 133 -4.31 3.71 33.00
C THR A 133 -3.40 2.75 32.24
N ALA A 134 -2.60 1.94 32.94
CA ALA A 134 -1.73 0.96 32.28
C ALA A 134 -2.54 -0.04 31.44
N LYS A 135 -3.65 -0.57 31.99
CA LYS A 135 -4.55 -1.49 31.28
C LYS A 135 -5.24 -0.80 30.11
N GLN A 136 -5.65 0.46 30.27
CA GLN A 136 -6.28 1.24 29.20
C GLN A 136 -5.30 1.51 28.05
N ILE A 137 -4.04 1.84 28.34
CA ILE A 137 -3.00 1.99 27.31
C ILE A 137 -2.81 0.67 26.55
N GLU A 138 -2.70 -0.46 27.27
CA GLU A 138 -2.58 -1.76 26.63
C GLU A 138 -3.79 -2.09 25.74
N ALA A 139 -5.01 -1.83 26.22
CA ALA A 139 -6.23 -2.01 25.43
C ALA A 139 -6.23 -1.14 24.16
N ARG A 140 -5.82 0.13 24.27
CA ARG A 140 -5.73 1.04 23.11
C ARG A 140 -4.67 0.61 22.10
N VAL A 141 -3.54 0.08 22.57
CA VAL A 141 -2.52 -0.50 21.69
C VAL A 141 -3.07 -1.75 20.98
N SER A 142 -3.81 -2.61 21.68
CA SER A 142 -4.47 -3.78 21.07
C SER A 142 -5.48 -3.34 20.00
N GLU A 143 -6.36 -2.39 20.31
CA GLU A 143 -7.34 -1.83 19.36
C GLU A 143 -6.66 -1.22 18.12
N LEU A 144 -5.51 -0.56 18.31
CA LEU A 144 -4.71 -0.01 17.21
C LEU A 144 -4.16 -1.12 16.32
N VAL A 145 -3.62 -2.18 16.91
CA VAL A 145 -3.11 -3.34 16.18
C VAL A 145 -4.23 -4.04 15.42
N ASP A 146 -5.36 -4.32 16.07
CA ASP A 146 -6.51 -4.97 15.44
C ASP A 146 -7.01 -4.16 14.25
N TRP A 147 -7.13 -2.83 14.41
CA TRP A 147 -7.47 -1.92 13.33
C TRP A 147 -6.45 -1.94 12.18
N LEU A 148 -5.15 -1.91 12.48
CA LEU A 148 -4.08 -1.95 11.47
C LEU A 148 -4.18 -3.24 10.64
N VAL A 149 -4.35 -4.37 11.30
CA VAL A 149 -4.46 -5.70 10.68
C VAL A 149 -5.70 -5.78 9.80
N GLU A 150 -6.82 -5.27 10.28
CA GLU A 150 -8.10 -5.24 9.54
C GLU A 150 -8.02 -4.32 8.31
N GLN A 151 -7.32 -3.18 8.40
CA GLN A 151 -7.10 -2.29 7.26
C GLN A 151 -6.16 -2.90 6.21
N ASP A 152 -5.09 -3.58 6.62
CA ASP A 152 -4.21 -4.31 5.69
C ASP A 152 -5.02 -5.37 4.92
N LEU A 153 -5.82 -6.18 5.62
CA LEU A 153 -6.67 -7.20 5.00
C LEU A 153 -7.68 -6.60 4.02
N ARG A 154 -8.39 -5.54 4.41
CA ARG A 154 -9.32 -4.84 3.52
C ARG A 154 -8.66 -4.36 2.23
N GLN A 155 -7.46 -3.79 2.35
CA GLN A 155 -6.71 -3.30 1.20
C GLN A 155 -6.34 -4.45 0.26
N TRP A 156 -5.90 -5.59 0.80
CA TRP A 156 -5.63 -6.80 0.01
C TRP A 156 -6.88 -7.31 -0.71
N THR A 157 -8.00 -7.43 -0.01
CA THR A 157 -9.27 -7.85 -0.61
C THR A 157 -9.69 -6.91 -1.76
N ALA A 158 -9.55 -5.59 -1.57
CA ALA A 158 -9.88 -4.61 -2.62
C ALA A 158 -9.02 -4.79 -3.89
N VAL A 159 -7.71 -5.03 -3.73
CA VAL A 159 -6.81 -5.30 -4.86
C VAL A 159 -7.18 -6.62 -5.54
N THR A 160 -7.39 -7.69 -4.77
CA THR A 160 -7.80 -9.01 -5.28
C THR A 160 -9.11 -8.92 -6.06
N ASP A 161 -10.11 -8.20 -5.53
CA ASP A 161 -11.41 -8.03 -6.19
C ASP A 161 -11.28 -7.28 -7.51
N HIS A 162 -10.41 -6.28 -7.58
CA HIS A 162 -10.21 -5.51 -8.79
C HIS A 162 -9.54 -6.35 -9.89
N LEU A 163 -8.53 -7.14 -9.52
CA LEU A 163 -7.86 -8.09 -10.43
C LEU A 163 -8.78 -9.22 -10.87
N SER A 164 -9.59 -9.76 -9.96
CA SER A 164 -10.53 -10.85 -10.24
C SER A 164 -11.64 -10.41 -11.20
N ARG A 165 -12.16 -9.19 -11.04
CA ARG A 165 -13.08 -8.58 -12.01
C ARG A 165 -12.44 -8.48 -13.39
N ARG A 166 -11.18 -8.03 -13.47
CA ARG A 166 -10.46 -7.92 -14.73
C ARG A 166 -10.23 -9.27 -15.41
N GLN A 167 -9.94 -10.31 -14.64
CA GLN A 167 -9.78 -11.66 -15.17
C GLN A 167 -11.05 -12.13 -15.89
N LYS A 168 -12.22 -11.95 -15.26
CA LYS A 168 -13.52 -12.34 -15.83
C LYS A 168 -13.85 -11.59 -17.13
N GLU A 169 -13.54 -10.30 -17.20
CA GLU A 169 -13.70 -9.50 -18.43
C GLU A 169 -12.82 -10.00 -19.59
N ASN A 170 -11.61 -10.46 -19.28
CA ASN A 170 -10.68 -10.97 -20.29
C ASN A 170 -11.06 -12.37 -20.78
N ASP A 171 -11.57 -13.24 -19.91
CA ASP A 171 -12.03 -14.60 -20.29
C ASP A 171 -13.12 -14.55 -21.38
N ALA A 172 -14.00 -13.55 -21.32
CA ALA A 172 -15.04 -13.34 -22.34
C ALA A 172 -14.49 -12.92 -23.71
N ARG A 173 -13.29 -12.32 -23.79
CA ARG A 173 -12.65 -11.89 -25.04
C ARG A 173 -11.86 -12.98 -25.76
N ILE A 174 -11.42 -14.01 -25.02
CA ILE A 174 -10.64 -15.13 -25.59
C ILE A 174 -11.51 -15.98 -26.54
N VAL A 175 -12.84 -16.01 -26.33
CA VAL A 175 -13.80 -16.71 -27.18
C VAL A 175 -14.06 -15.92 -28.47
N GLY A 176 -13.11 -15.97 -29.41
CA GLY A 176 -13.23 -15.33 -30.73
C GLY A 176 -11.94 -14.80 -31.36
N GLU A 177 -10.81 -14.80 -30.63
CA GLU A 177 -9.53 -14.35 -31.15
C GLU A 177 -8.95 -15.36 -32.14
N ARG A 178 -9.06 -15.01 -33.43
CA ARG A 178 -8.54 -15.78 -34.56
C ARG A 178 -7.01 -15.77 -34.52
N GLY A 179 -6.43 -16.94 -34.23
CA GLY A 179 -5.02 -17.37 -34.32
C GLY A 179 -3.91 -16.33 -34.56
N GLY A 180 -2.86 -16.37 -33.74
CA GLY A 180 -1.63 -15.60 -33.92
C GLY A 180 -1.08 -15.02 -32.61
N GLN A 181 -0.38 -13.89 -32.69
CA GLN A 181 0.22 -13.21 -31.53
C GLN A 181 -0.80 -12.61 -30.55
N SER A 182 -2.00 -12.23 -31.01
CA SER A 182 -3.07 -11.75 -30.11
C SER A 182 -3.55 -12.84 -29.15
N ALA A 183 -3.60 -14.11 -29.60
CA ALA A 183 -3.89 -15.24 -28.71
C ALA A 183 -2.77 -15.47 -27.67
N SER A 184 -1.50 -15.24 -28.03
CA SER A 184 -0.36 -15.28 -27.08
C SER A 184 -0.49 -14.19 -26.03
N LEU A 185 -0.81 -12.95 -26.45
CA LEU A 185 -1.06 -11.82 -25.58
C LEU A 185 -2.18 -12.11 -24.59
N ALA A 186 -3.33 -12.59 -25.06
CA ALA A 186 -4.47 -12.90 -24.20
C ALA A 186 -4.16 -14.02 -23.20
N TYR A 187 -3.49 -15.09 -23.64
CA TYR A 187 -3.07 -16.19 -22.78
C TYR A 187 -2.06 -15.75 -21.71
N GLU A 188 -1.03 -14.98 -22.08
CA GLU A 188 -0.02 -14.47 -21.13
C GLU A 188 -0.64 -13.51 -20.11
N ARG A 189 -1.57 -12.65 -20.54
CA ARG A 189 -2.37 -11.78 -19.65
C ARG A 189 -3.15 -12.60 -18.64
N GLN A 190 -3.89 -13.62 -19.10
CA GLN A 190 -4.69 -14.48 -18.23
C GLN A 190 -3.81 -15.23 -17.23
N ARG A 191 -2.68 -15.79 -17.67
CA ARG A 191 -1.72 -16.48 -16.81
C ARG A 191 -1.15 -15.55 -15.73
N LEU A 192 -0.74 -14.34 -16.10
CA LEU A 192 -0.20 -13.37 -15.15
C LEU A 192 -1.26 -12.92 -14.14
N ILE A 193 -2.46 -12.55 -14.60
CA ILE A 193 -3.56 -12.14 -13.71
C ILE A 193 -3.95 -13.29 -12.78
N ALA A 194 -4.07 -14.52 -13.28
CA ALA A 194 -4.38 -15.68 -12.45
C ALA A 194 -3.28 -16.02 -11.45
N THR A 195 -2.01 -15.78 -11.79
CA THR A 195 -0.88 -15.96 -10.86
C THR A 195 -0.97 -14.93 -9.74
N ILE A 196 -1.21 -13.66 -10.06
CA ILE A 196 -1.38 -12.60 -9.07
C ILE A 196 -2.62 -12.86 -8.21
N GLY A 197 -3.73 -13.26 -8.83
CA GLY A 197 -4.96 -13.65 -8.13
C GLY A 197 -4.72 -14.76 -7.12
N LYS A 198 -3.95 -15.80 -7.48
CA LYS A 198 -3.56 -16.87 -6.55
C LYS A 198 -2.63 -16.40 -5.44
N GLU A 199 -1.67 -15.52 -5.73
CA GLU A 199 -0.82 -14.95 -4.67
C GLU A 199 -1.63 -14.03 -3.74
N ALA A 200 -2.62 -13.34 -4.27
CA ALA A 200 -3.50 -12.46 -3.51
C ALA A 200 -4.52 -13.26 -2.68
N GLU A 201 -5.10 -14.33 -3.24
CA GLU A 201 -5.91 -15.32 -2.51
C GLU A 201 -5.08 -15.98 -1.41
N ARG A 202 -3.84 -16.43 -1.68
CA ARG A 202 -2.96 -16.95 -0.65
C ARG A 202 -2.59 -15.91 0.39
N ALA A 203 -2.35 -14.66 -0.01
CA ALA A 203 -2.08 -13.58 0.92
C ALA A 203 -3.27 -13.38 1.86
N VAL A 204 -4.50 -13.45 1.35
CA VAL A 204 -5.73 -13.38 2.17
C VAL A 204 -5.94 -14.65 3.01
N ASP A 205 -5.77 -15.85 2.45
CA ASP A 205 -6.00 -17.14 3.11
C ASP A 205 -4.95 -17.46 4.18
N SER A 206 -3.70 -17.05 3.94
CA SER A 206 -2.61 -17.19 4.93
C SER A 206 -2.65 -16.10 6.01
N TYR A 207 -3.46 -15.05 5.79
CA TYR A 207 -3.64 -13.98 6.75
C TYR A 207 -4.67 -14.38 7.82
N ASP A 208 -4.21 -15.16 8.79
CA ASP A 208 -4.95 -15.31 10.04
C ASP A 208 -4.86 -14.01 10.84
N GLN A 209 -5.93 -13.22 10.78
CA GLN A 209 -6.10 -11.97 11.52
C GLN A 209 -5.71 -12.13 13.00
N THR A 210 -6.01 -13.28 13.61
CA THR A 210 -5.71 -13.56 15.03
C THR A 210 -4.21 -13.72 15.24
N THR A 211 -3.55 -14.47 14.36
CA THR A 211 -2.11 -14.71 14.44
C THR A 211 -1.32 -13.42 14.18
N GLU A 212 -1.71 -12.64 13.18
CA GLU A 212 -1.03 -11.39 12.84
C GLU A 212 -1.27 -10.30 13.88
N ALA A 213 -2.50 -10.17 14.39
CA ALA A 213 -2.81 -9.30 15.52
C ALA A 213 -1.99 -9.69 16.76
N ASN A 214 -1.89 -10.99 17.09
CA ASN A 214 -1.07 -11.44 18.22
C ASN A 214 0.43 -11.15 18.01
N ARG A 215 0.97 -11.33 16.80
CA ARG A 215 2.36 -11.02 16.47
C ARG A 215 2.67 -9.53 16.66
N LEU A 216 1.81 -8.68 16.13
CA LEU A 216 1.95 -7.22 16.22
C LEU A 216 1.69 -6.70 17.63
N ALA A 217 0.68 -7.25 18.32
CA ALA A 217 0.39 -6.94 19.72
C ALA A 217 1.53 -7.37 20.63
N THR A 218 2.16 -8.52 20.39
CA THR A 218 3.34 -8.95 21.15
C THR A 218 4.50 -7.99 20.95
N ALA A 219 4.81 -7.62 19.71
CA ALA A 219 5.86 -6.64 19.43
C ALA A 219 5.57 -5.25 20.03
N ALA A 220 4.31 -4.82 20.01
CA ALA A 220 3.89 -3.56 20.62
C ALA A 220 3.94 -3.64 22.16
N ARG A 221 3.52 -4.76 22.77
CA ARG A 221 3.63 -5.01 24.21
C ARG A 221 5.08 -5.12 24.67
N GLU A 222 5.96 -5.79 23.92
CA GLU A 222 7.40 -5.85 24.19
C GLU A 222 8.05 -4.47 24.13
N THR A 223 7.59 -3.63 23.21
CA THR A 223 8.01 -2.23 23.14
C THR A 223 7.58 -1.47 24.40
N VAL A 224 6.31 -1.60 24.81
CA VAL A 224 5.78 -0.98 26.03
C VAL A 224 6.48 -1.53 27.29
N ALA A 225 6.74 -2.84 27.35
CA ALA A 225 7.38 -3.52 28.46
C ALA A 225 8.91 -3.27 28.52
N GLY A 226 9.58 -3.11 27.38
CA GLY A 226 10.98 -2.73 27.30
C GLY A 226 11.25 -1.35 27.89
N LEU A 227 10.26 -0.45 27.85
CA LEU A 227 10.29 0.84 28.54
C LEU A 227 10.21 0.71 30.08
N ALA A 228 9.60 -0.38 30.57
CA ALA A 228 9.47 -0.70 31.99
C ALA A 228 10.72 -1.39 32.59
N LEU A 229 11.53 -2.07 31.77
CA LEU A 229 12.68 -2.88 32.20
C LEU A 229 14.05 -2.18 32.07
N ALA A 230 14.13 -1.06 31.34
CA ALA A 230 15.35 -0.28 31.21
C ALA A 230 15.56 0.65 32.42
N GLY A 231 15.88 0.04 33.56
CA GLY A 231 16.49 0.71 34.70
C GLY A 231 17.98 0.34 34.77
N VAL A 232 18.82 1.37 34.95
CA VAL A 232 20.14 1.34 35.63
C VAL A 232 21.43 1.35 34.73
N VAL A 233 22.14 2.49 34.86
CA VAL A 233 23.61 2.70 34.89
C VAL A 233 24.43 2.81 33.59
N SER A 234 24.74 4.08 33.28
CA SER A 234 25.96 4.69 32.71
C SER A 234 25.56 5.75 31.67
N GLY A 235 26.28 6.88 31.62
CA GLY A 235 25.88 8.06 30.85
C GLY A 235 25.44 7.74 29.42
N ALA A 236 24.31 8.34 29.01
CA ALA A 236 23.55 8.11 27.78
C ALA A 236 22.60 6.89 27.80
N GLY A 237 21.43 7.08 28.40
CA GLY A 237 20.33 6.12 28.36
C GLY A 237 19.21 6.51 29.32
N ILE A 238 18.28 7.35 28.86
CA ILE A 238 17.13 7.79 29.65
C ILE A 238 16.28 6.54 29.94
N GLY A 239 16.11 6.15 31.21
CA GLY A 239 15.45 4.90 31.58
C GLY A 239 14.81 4.98 32.97
N ALA A 240 13.56 5.44 33.02
CA ALA A 240 12.68 5.34 34.18
C ALA A 240 11.22 5.58 33.75
N ALA A 241 10.52 4.55 33.28
CA ALA A 241 9.07 4.64 33.16
C ALA A 241 8.37 3.31 33.43
N ILE A 242 7.78 3.24 34.63
CA ILE A 242 6.74 2.30 35.07
C ILE A 242 7.18 0.84 35.22
N PHE A 243 7.81 0.51 36.35
CA PHE A 243 7.78 -0.86 36.84
C PHE A 243 6.46 -1.10 37.59
N ILE A 244 5.51 -1.78 36.93
CA ILE A 244 4.42 -2.49 37.60
C ILE A 244 4.40 -3.91 37.02
N ALA A 245 5.42 -4.69 37.34
CA ALA A 245 5.29 -6.13 37.29
C ALA A 245 4.84 -6.60 38.68
N SER A 246 3.68 -7.24 38.71
CA SER A 246 3.17 -8.03 39.82
C SER A 246 4.27 -8.91 40.42
N SER A 247 4.37 -8.90 41.75
CA SER A 247 5.12 -9.84 42.59
C SER A 247 6.62 -9.99 42.31
N ALA A 248 7.43 -9.10 42.88
CA ALA A 248 8.70 -9.49 43.49
C ALA A 248 9.11 -8.43 44.53
N VAL A 249 9.45 -8.91 45.72
CA VAL A 249 10.00 -8.12 46.83
C VAL A 249 11.26 -7.40 46.35
N TRP A 250 11.25 -6.06 46.35
CA TRP A 250 12.46 -5.26 46.18
C TRP A 250 12.87 -4.71 47.55
N ILE A 251 13.68 -5.51 48.24
CA ILE A 251 14.49 -5.12 49.39
C ILE A 251 15.75 -4.45 48.85
N ASP A 252 15.99 -3.22 49.32
CA ASP A 252 17.23 -2.44 49.41
C ASP A 252 18.27 -2.45 48.26
N ILE A 253 18.80 -1.24 48.00
CA ILE A 253 19.98 -0.91 47.19
C ILE A 253 19.70 -0.54 45.73
N THR A 254 19.25 0.70 45.50
CA THR A 254 20.02 1.77 44.80
C THR A 254 19.15 3.01 44.63
N GLY A 255 19.70 4.17 45.00
CA GLY A 255 18.98 5.40 45.27
C GLY A 255 18.24 6.03 44.08
N VAL A 256 17.08 6.59 44.43
CA VAL A 256 16.26 7.65 43.79
C VAL A 256 14.77 7.27 43.60
N SER A 257 14.34 6.04 43.92
CA SER A 257 12.91 5.72 44.04
C SER A 257 12.27 6.14 45.38
N LEU A 258 13.02 6.73 46.31
CA LEU A 258 12.51 7.26 47.59
C LEU A 258 13.19 8.58 48.00
N GLY A 259 12.92 9.66 47.25
CA GLY A 259 13.19 11.01 47.73
C GLY A 259 12.23 11.52 48.81
N ILE A 260 11.57 10.65 49.58
CA ILE A 260 10.57 11.03 50.59
C ILE A 260 10.94 10.61 52.03
N VAL A 261 11.86 9.67 52.28
CA VAL A 261 11.90 9.01 53.62
C VAL A 261 13.11 9.35 54.52
N GLY A 262 14.11 10.12 54.09
CA GLY A 262 15.26 10.44 54.95
C GLY A 262 15.28 11.88 55.48
N LEU A 263 15.23 12.05 56.81
CA LEU A 263 15.55 13.25 57.62
C LEU A 263 14.40 14.23 57.96
N THR A 264 14.06 14.16 59.25
CA THR A 264 13.33 15.10 60.11
C THR A 264 13.95 16.50 60.09
N VAL A 265 13.49 17.42 59.22
CA VAL A 265 13.65 18.88 59.44
C VAL A 265 12.51 19.67 58.75
N GLY A 266 11.66 20.30 59.57
CA GLY A 266 10.95 21.56 59.27
C GLY A 266 9.78 21.57 58.26
N LEU A 267 8.61 22.03 58.71
CA LEU A 267 7.41 22.40 57.92
C LEU A 267 7.67 23.30 56.69
N ILE A 268 8.83 23.96 56.62
CA ILE A 268 9.23 24.89 55.54
C ILE A 268 9.71 24.14 54.27
N MET A 269 10.13 22.87 54.37
CA MET A 269 10.61 22.10 53.19
C MET A 269 9.49 21.43 52.36
N LEU A 270 8.25 21.38 52.88
CA LEU A 270 7.11 20.70 52.26
C LEU A 270 6.70 21.24 50.85
N PRO A 271 6.59 22.56 50.60
CA PRO A 271 6.19 23.06 49.28
C PRO A 271 7.25 22.79 48.20
N ALA A 272 8.54 22.86 48.55
CA ALA A 272 9.62 22.53 47.62
C ALA A 272 9.64 21.04 47.26
N ARG A 273 9.40 20.15 48.24
CA ARG A 273 9.29 18.70 48.01
C ARG A 273 8.09 18.33 47.14
N ARG A 274 6.93 18.97 47.36
CA ARG A 274 5.73 18.81 46.51
C ARG A 274 6.00 19.21 45.06
N ARG A 275 6.59 20.39 44.85
CA ARG A 275 6.96 20.85 43.49
C ARG A 275 7.96 19.90 42.83
N LYS A 276 8.96 19.42 43.57
CA LYS A 276 9.94 18.45 43.07
C LYS A 276 9.27 17.14 42.63
N ALA A 277 8.38 16.58 43.45
CA ALA A 277 7.66 15.34 43.13
C ALA A 277 6.77 15.48 41.88
N LYS A 278 6.08 16.62 41.73
CA LYS A 278 5.31 16.92 40.52
C LYS A 278 6.18 17.02 39.27
N ASN A 279 7.28 17.78 39.35
CA ASN A 279 8.19 17.95 38.23
C ASN A 279 8.82 16.62 37.81
N GLU A 280 9.19 15.78 38.77
CA GLU A 280 9.74 14.45 38.50
C GLU A 280 8.70 13.51 37.86
N LEU A 281 7.44 13.57 38.30
CA LEU A 281 6.36 12.83 37.65
C LEU A 281 6.15 13.31 36.21
N HIS A 282 6.04 14.62 36.02
CA HIS A 282 5.89 15.24 34.70
C HIS A 282 7.02 14.79 33.75
N GLU A 283 8.28 14.92 34.15
CA GLU A 283 9.45 14.51 33.34
C GLU A 283 9.43 13.02 32.98
N LYS A 284 9.03 12.15 33.93
CA LYS A 284 8.90 10.71 33.68
C LYS A 284 7.76 10.37 32.72
N LEU A 285 6.63 11.06 32.83
CA LEU A 285 5.47 10.84 31.96
C LEU A 285 5.69 11.41 30.56
N ASP A 286 6.35 12.57 30.45
CA ASP A 286 6.77 13.12 29.16
C ASP A 286 7.76 12.20 28.46
N THR A 287 8.75 11.68 29.19
CA THR A 287 9.70 10.69 28.65
C THR A 287 8.97 9.42 28.18
N LEU A 288 8.04 8.91 28.99
CA LEU A 288 7.26 7.72 28.63
C LEU A 288 6.44 7.96 27.37
N ARG A 289 5.74 9.10 27.33
CA ARG A 289 4.91 9.56 26.22
C ARG A 289 5.72 9.66 24.94
N GLU A 290 6.86 10.35 24.96
CA GLU A 290 7.76 10.49 23.81
C GLU A 290 8.20 9.13 23.27
N LYS A 291 8.63 8.23 24.14
CA LYS A 291 9.09 6.90 23.72
C LYS A 291 7.97 6.02 23.19
N LEU A 292 6.81 6.05 23.84
CA LEU A 292 5.64 5.29 23.41
C LEU A 292 5.18 5.77 22.02
N VAL A 293 5.01 7.08 21.87
CA VAL A 293 4.65 7.73 20.60
C VAL A 293 5.67 7.41 19.52
N SER A 294 6.95 7.62 19.78
CA SER A 294 8.02 7.38 18.82
C SER A 294 8.07 5.93 18.39
N SER A 295 7.93 4.99 19.32
CA SER A 295 8.08 3.58 19.00
C SER A 295 6.87 3.00 18.27
N LEU A 296 5.65 3.35 18.72
CA LEU A 296 4.43 2.98 17.98
C LEU A 296 4.42 3.57 16.58
N THR A 297 4.84 4.83 16.42
CA THR A 297 4.94 5.49 15.10
C THR A 297 5.94 4.79 14.21
N THR A 298 7.15 4.52 14.73
CA THR A 298 8.20 3.79 13.98
C THR A 298 7.69 2.43 13.54
N ARG A 299 7.00 1.71 14.41
CA ARG A 299 6.48 0.38 14.08
C ARG A 299 5.37 0.46 13.03
N PHE A 300 4.46 1.41 13.17
CA PHE A 300 3.40 1.67 12.20
C PHE A 300 3.98 1.98 10.81
N ASP A 301 4.95 2.89 10.73
CA ASP A 301 5.58 3.27 9.45
C ASP A 301 6.26 2.08 8.77
N GLN A 302 6.92 1.22 9.55
CA GLN A 302 7.53 -0.01 9.04
C GLN A 302 6.50 -0.99 8.48
N GLU A 303 5.39 -1.21 9.18
CA GLU A 303 4.34 -2.13 8.70
C GLU A 303 3.59 -1.53 7.49
N MET A 304 3.34 -0.22 7.44
CA MET A 304 2.77 0.45 6.28
C MET A 304 3.66 0.30 5.03
N LEU A 305 4.98 0.50 5.18
CA LEU A 305 5.95 0.29 4.11
C LEU A 305 6.05 -1.17 3.66
N ARG A 306 5.85 -2.13 4.56
CA ARG A 306 5.80 -3.56 4.21
C ARG A 306 4.51 -3.91 3.47
N SER A 307 3.37 -3.40 3.91
CA SER A 307 2.08 -3.58 3.24
C SER A 307 2.13 -3.04 1.80
N SER A 308 2.53 -1.77 1.64
CA SER A 308 2.63 -1.14 0.31
C SER A 308 3.57 -1.90 -0.64
N ARG A 309 4.75 -2.31 -0.16
CA ARG A 309 5.71 -3.08 -0.98
C ARG A 309 5.16 -4.43 -1.43
N ARG A 310 4.47 -5.16 -0.54
CA ARG A 310 3.89 -6.46 -0.91
C ARG A 310 2.87 -6.30 -2.05
N ILE A 311 2.05 -5.23 -2.05
CA ILE A 311 1.12 -4.93 -3.15
C ILE A 311 1.87 -4.61 -4.44
N GLU A 312 2.88 -3.74 -4.37
CA GLU A 312 3.70 -3.40 -5.54
C GLU A 312 4.41 -4.63 -6.13
N GLU A 313 4.99 -5.48 -5.29
CA GLU A 313 5.66 -6.72 -5.68
C GLU A 313 4.71 -7.71 -6.34
N ALA A 314 3.48 -7.85 -5.80
CA ALA A 314 2.46 -8.72 -6.38
C ALA A 314 2.06 -8.27 -7.79
N VAL A 315 1.92 -6.96 -8.02
CA VAL A 315 1.46 -6.41 -9.31
C VAL A 315 2.61 -6.19 -10.31
N ALA A 316 3.86 -6.12 -9.84
CA ALA A 316 5.03 -5.81 -10.67
C ALA A 316 5.20 -6.67 -11.94
N PRO A 317 5.02 -8.01 -11.92
CA PRO A 317 5.15 -8.83 -13.12
C PRO A 317 4.17 -8.42 -14.23
N PHE A 318 2.91 -8.16 -13.88
CA PHE A 318 1.89 -7.73 -14.84
C PHE A 318 2.16 -6.31 -15.34
N SER A 319 2.59 -5.40 -14.47
CA SER A 319 3.01 -4.05 -14.86
C SER A 319 4.16 -4.05 -15.89
N ARG A 320 5.20 -4.86 -15.64
CA ARG A 320 6.34 -5.02 -16.58
C ARG A 320 5.88 -5.58 -17.92
N PHE A 321 5.01 -6.59 -17.89
CA PHE A 321 4.43 -7.19 -19.08
C PHE A 321 3.63 -6.18 -19.92
N VAL A 322 2.68 -5.47 -19.29
CA VAL A 322 1.84 -4.47 -19.98
C VAL A 322 2.70 -3.39 -20.63
N ARG A 323 3.76 -2.93 -19.95
CA ARG A 323 4.71 -1.96 -20.50
C ARG A 323 5.44 -2.52 -21.72
N ALA A 324 6.06 -3.69 -21.59
CA ALA A 324 6.86 -4.30 -22.66
C ALA A 324 6.02 -4.59 -23.91
N GLU A 325 4.84 -5.23 -23.77
CA GLU A 325 3.98 -5.53 -24.91
C GLU A 325 3.46 -4.25 -25.57
N SER A 326 3.15 -3.22 -24.79
CA SER A 326 2.70 -1.95 -25.37
C SER A 326 3.78 -1.27 -26.20
N ASP A 327 5.03 -1.27 -25.75
CA ASP A 327 6.14 -0.65 -26.49
C ASP A 327 6.39 -1.43 -27.79
N LYS A 328 6.31 -2.76 -27.74
CA LYS A 328 6.37 -3.65 -28.91
C LYS A 328 5.24 -3.40 -29.91
N PHE A 329 3.98 -3.30 -29.47
CA PHE A 329 2.85 -3.04 -30.37
C PHE A 329 2.87 -1.61 -30.94
N LYS A 330 3.33 -0.61 -30.18
CA LYS A 330 3.54 0.75 -30.71
C LYS A 330 4.59 0.77 -31.81
N LYS A 331 5.73 0.08 -31.61
CA LYS A 331 6.76 -0.05 -32.64
C LYS A 331 6.21 -0.71 -33.90
N ARG A 332 5.48 -1.81 -33.75
CA ARG A 332 4.83 -2.51 -34.87
C ARG A 332 3.80 -1.64 -35.59
N GLN A 333 3.00 -0.88 -34.85
CA GLN A 333 2.04 0.06 -35.43
C GLN A 333 2.75 1.07 -36.33
N ALA A 334 3.86 1.64 -35.87
CA ALA A 334 4.66 2.58 -36.66
C ALA A 334 5.25 1.94 -37.91
N GLU A 335 5.80 0.72 -37.80
CA GLU A 335 6.32 -0.04 -38.95
C GLU A 335 5.22 -0.33 -39.99
N LEU A 336 4.04 -0.78 -39.55
CA LEU A 336 2.91 -1.05 -40.44
C LEU A 336 2.36 0.23 -41.09
N GLN A 337 2.36 1.35 -40.37
CA GLN A 337 1.97 2.65 -40.93
C GLN A 337 2.95 3.10 -42.02
N ALA A 338 4.26 2.89 -41.81
CA ALA A 338 5.29 3.17 -42.82
C ALA A 338 5.09 2.29 -44.06
N ILE A 339 4.93 0.98 -43.89
CA ILE A 339 4.68 0.04 -45.00
C ILE A 339 3.39 0.41 -45.74
N LYS A 340 2.32 0.79 -45.02
CA LYS A 340 1.07 1.25 -45.65
C LYS A 340 1.32 2.46 -46.54
N SER A 341 2.08 3.45 -46.04
CA SER A 341 2.41 4.65 -46.80
C SER A 341 3.24 4.33 -48.05
N GLU A 342 4.20 3.41 -47.95
CA GLU A 342 4.99 2.95 -49.10
C GLU A 342 4.14 2.24 -50.15
N LEU A 343 3.23 1.36 -49.71
CA LEU A 343 2.30 0.67 -50.63
C LEU A 343 1.36 1.65 -51.32
N ASP A 344 0.84 2.65 -50.61
CA ASP A 344 -0.01 3.70 -51.18
C ASP A 344 0.76 4.56 -52.18
N HIS A 345 2.04 4.86 -51.91
CA HIS A 345 2.92 5.56 -52.84
C HIS A 345 3.17 4.75 -54.12
N LEU A 346 3.59 3.49 -53.99
CA LEU A 346 3.80 2.57 -55.12
C LEU A 346 2.53 2.40 -55.96
N GLN A 347 1.36 2.35 -55.32
CA GLN A 347 0.07 2.30 -56.01
C GLN A 347 -0.14 3.54 -56.90
N SER A 348 0.24 4.72 -56.39
CA SER A 348 0.11 5.98 -57.13
C SER A 348 1.07 6.04 -58.31
N GLU A 349 2.32 5.59 -58.13
CA GLU A 349 3.32 5.53 -59.21
C GLU A 349 2.88 4.58 -60.32
N ILE A 350 2.38 3.38 -59.97
CA ILE A 350 1.91 2.40 -60.97
C ILE A 350 0.70 2.92 -61.74
N ARG A 351 -0.19 3.71 -61.13
CA ARG A 351 -1.32 4.34 -61.83
C ARG A 351 -0.90 5.45 -62.79
N GLN A 352 0.26 6.06 -62.56
CA GLN A 352 0.83 7.11 -63.42
C GLN A 352 1.75 6.54 -64.52
N LEU A 353 2.25 5.30 -64.34
CA LEU A 353 3.08 4.57 -65.30
C LEU A 353 2.41 4.33 -66.61
#